data_AF-G2YL28-F1
#
_entry.id   AF-G2YL28-F1
#
_cell.length_a   1.000
_cell.length_b   1.000
_cell.length_c   1.000
_cell.angle_alpha   90.00
_cell.angle_beta   90.00
_cell.angle_gamma   90.00
#
_symmetry.space_group_name_H-M   'P 1'
#
loop_
_entity.id
_entity.type
_entity.pdbx_description
1 polymer ?
#
loop_
_entity_poly.entity_id
_entity_poly.type
_entity_poly.pdbx_seq_one_letter_code
_entity_poly.pdbx_strand_id
1 'polypeptide(L)'
;MIRSKALTRGRFGHSSTRTLKHFVRREDGKHTHEDRYGETIKNLKIGSHTRVIFQGFTVGGVTPGKSGEHLGLPVLPTAMEQLKPDATGIYVAAHQAPGAIEEAIEAEVPLIVAVAEHIPIHDMLRIHNILDTQSKSRLVGANAPGIISAIGKCRIGFQPLSCFTPGRIGIVAKSGTLSYEGKIVGEADGLE
;
A
#
# COMPACT_ATOMS: atom_id res chain seq x y z
N MET A 1 -51.41 -24.26 -18.80
CA MET A 1 -51.48 -25.69 -18.38
C MET A 1 -50.08 -26.25 -18.62
N ILE A 2 -49.16 -26.25 -17.63
CA ILE A 2 -48.84 -27.32 -16.67
C ILE A 2 -48.01 -26.64 -15.55
N ARG A 3 -48.59 -26.40 -14.38
CA ARG A 3 -48.43 -27.13 -13.09
C ARG A 3 -47.04 -27.07 -12.43
N SER A 4 -46.99 -26.24 -11.39
CA SER A 4 -46.13 -26.30 -10.21
C SER A 4 -46.24 -27.65 -9.46
N LYS A 5 -45.12 -28.14 -8.92
CA LYS A 5 -45.07 -29.02 -7.74
C LYS A 5 -43.79 -28.74 -6.93
N ALA A 6 -44.01 -28.40 -5.66
CA ALA A 6 -43.03 -28.13 -4.62
C ALA A 6 -42.48 -29.41 -3.96
N LEU A 7 -41.33 -29.29 -3.30
CA LEU A 7 -40.87 -29.93 -2.03
C LEU A 7 -39.35 -29.62 -1.94
N THR A 8 -38.68 -29.25 -0.83
CA THR A 8 -38.97 -29.30 0.60
C THR A 8 -38.08 -28.26 1.32
N ARG A 9 -38.52 -27.83 2.51
CA ARG A 9 -37.81 -26.95 3.46
C ARG A 9 -36.50 -27.57 3.95
N GLY A 10 -35.40 -26.81 3.85
CA GLY A 10 -34.18 -26.98 4.64
C GLY A 10 -33.99 -25.75 5.54
N ARG A 11 -33.92 -26.00 6.85
CA ARG A 11 -33.83 -25.01 7.93
C ARG A 11 -32.35 -24.67 8.22
N PHE A 12 -32.12 -23.40 8.60
CA PHE A 12 -31.01 -22.87 9.41
C PHE A 12 -29.57 -22.91 8.86
N GLY A 13 -28.95 -21.73 8.90
CA GLY A 13 -27.51 -21.55 8.71
C GLY A 13 -27.14 -20.11 8.36
N HIS A 14 -27.52 -19.13 9.18
CA HIS A 14 -26.85 -17.83 9.16
C HIS A 14 -25.40 -18.06 9.58
N SER A 15 -24.45 -17.88 8.66
CA SER A 15 -23.03 -17.87 9.01
C SER A 15 -22.27 -16.83 8.21
N SER A 16 -21.92 -15.77 8.95
CA SER A 16 -20.67 -15.02 8.85
C SER A 16 -20.48 -14.05 7.67
N THR A 17 -21.37 -13.06 7.57
CA THR A 17 -20.91 -11.68 7.35
C THR A 17 -20.14 -11.25 8.60
N ARG A 18 -18.84 -11.58 8.65
CA ARG A 18 -17.91 -11.04 9.64
C ARG A 18 -17.87 -9.52 9.44
N THR A 19 -18.72 -8.88 10.21
CA THR A 19 -18.98 -7.46 10.15
C THR A 19 -17.77 -6.76 10.75
N LEU A 20 -17.20 -5.81 10.03
CA LEU A 20 -16.28 -4.76 10.51
C LEU A 20 -16.97 -3.91 11.60
N LYS A 21 -17.28 -4.54 12.74
CA LYS A 21 -18.13 -3.98 13.80
C LYS A 21 -17.40 -3.66 15.10
N HIS A 22 -16.07 -3.64 15.08
CA HIS A 22 -15.27 -3.25 16.24
C HIS A 22 -14.26 -2.16 15.89
N PHE A 23 -14.74 -1.00 15.41
CA PHE A 23 -13.94 0.23 15.50
C PHE A 23 -14.78 1.52 15.46
N VAL A 24 -15.84 1.61 16.27
CA VAL A 24 -16.42 2.93 16.61
C VAL A 24 -16.91 2.87 18.06
N ARG A 25 -16.02 3.20 19.00
CA ARG A 25 -16.43 3.65 20.33
C ARG A 25 -16.04 5.13 20.41
N ARG A 26 -17.02 6.01 20.21
CA ARG A 26 -16.85 7.45 20.49
C ARG A 26 -16.97 7.62 22.00
N GLU A 27 -15.89 8.01 22.65
CA GLU A 27 -15.95 8.62 23.98
C GLU A 27 -15.61 10.10 23.84
N ASP A 28 -16.52 10.93 24.32
CA ASP A 28 -16.40 12.38 24.39
C ASP A 28 -15.34 12.74 25.46
N GLY A 29 -14.09 12.88 25.02
CA GLY A 29 -12.95 13.24 25.85
C GLY A 29 -12.07 14.27 25.15
N LYS A 30 -11.70 15.32 25.89
CA LYS A 30 -10.84 16.44 25.48
C LYS A 30 -9.73 15.99 24.50
N HIS A 31 -9.79 16.46 23.25
CA HIS A 31 -8.81 16.12 22.21
C HIS A 31 -7.44 16.76 22.48
N THR A 32 -6.59 16.06 23.23
CA THR A 32 -5.17 16.01 22.89
C THR A 32 -5.02 14.88 21.85
N HIS A 33 -5.35 15.16 20.59
CA HIS A 33 -5.15 14.19 19.52
C HIS A 33 -3.64 14.09 19.27
N GLU A 34 -2.94 13.18 19.95
CA GLU A 34 -1.66 12.69 19.44
C GLU A 34 -1.93 12.17 18.03
N ASP A 35 -1.24 12.77 17.05
CA ASP A 35 -1.33 12.39 15.65
C ASP A 35 -0.69 11.01 15.47
N ARG A 36 -1.48 9.96 15.77
CA ARG A 36 -1.08 8.55 15.69
C ARG A 36 -0.59 8.19 14.28
N TYR A 37 -1.21 8.77 13.26
CA TYR A 37 -0.76 8.59 11.88
C TYR A 37 0.55 9.33 11.60
N GLY A 38 0.80 10.47 12.24
CA GLY A 38 2.07 11.20 12.21
C GLY A 38 3.27 10.36 12.67
N GLU A 39 3.09 9.46 13.64
CA GLU A 39 4.17 8.55 14.11
C GLU A 39 4.71 7.61 13.02
N THR A 40 3.93 7.37 11.97
CA THR A 40 4.29 6.48 10.86
C THR A 40 5.25 7.12 9.85
N ILE A 41 5.60 8.41 10.00
CA ILE A 41 6.58 9.10 9.13
C ILE A 41 7.91 8.32 9.04
N LYS A 42 8.32 7.65 10.12
CA LYS A 42 9.54 6.82 10.15
C LYS A 42 9.52 5.69 9.10
N ASN A 43 8.34 5.21 8.71
CA ASN A 43 8.18 4.14 7.73
C ASN A 43 8.54 4.57 6.30
N LEU A 44 8.65 5.88 6.03
CA LEU A 44 9.12 6.40 4.74
C LEU A 44 10.62 6.15 4.49
N LYS A 45 11.37 5.77 5.52
CA LYS A 45 12.81 5.48 5.40
C LYS A 45 13.04 4.10 4.78
N ILE A 46 13.30 4.06 3.48
CA ILE A 46 13.64 2.85 2.74
C ILE A 46 15.14 2.77 2.40
N GLY A 47 15.66 1.55 2.29
CA GLY A 47 17.03 1.27 1.87
C GLY A 47 17.25 -0.17 1.44
N SER A 48 18.52 -0.59 1.33
CA SER A 48 18.90 -1.87 0.74
C SER A 48 18.44 -3.09 1.56
N HIS A 49 18.11 -2.87 2.83
CA HIS A 49 17.59 -3.86 3.76
C HIS A 49 16.07 -3.95 3.77
N THR A 50 15.37 -3.02 3.09
CA THR A 50 13.90 -2.97 3.06
C THR A 50 13.36 -4.14 2.25
N ARG A 51 12.59 -5.01 2.89
CA ARG A 51 11.93 -6.15 2.23
C ARG A 51 10.61 -5.68 1.62
N VAL A 52 10.56 -5.68 0.30
CA VAL A 52 9.41 -5.18 -0.46
C VAL A 52 8.66 -6.36 -1.08
N ILE A 53 7.35 -6.38 -0.93
CA ILE A 53 6.46 -7.25 -1.70
C ILE A 53 5.68 -6.44 -2.73
N PHE A 54 5.27 -7.07 -3.83
CA PHE A 54 4.48 -6.41 -4.87
C PHE A 54 3.11 -7.06 -5.00
N GLN A 55 2.05 -6.26 -4.87
CA GLN A 55 0.67 -6.67 -5.11
C GLN A 55 0.27 -6.28 -6.54
N GLY A 56 -0.22 -7.24 -7.31
CA GLY A 56 -0.70 -7.02 -8.68
C GLY A 56 0.27 -7.35 -9.80
N PHE A 57 1.54 -7.68 -9.49
CA PHE A 57 2.47 -8.25 -10.46
C PHE A 57 2.92 -9.64 -10.05
N THR A 58 3.11 -10.47 -11.07
CA THR A 58 3.61 -11.83 -10.95
C THR A 58 4.99 -11.88 -10.30
N VAL A 59 5.71 -10.78 -10.03
CA VAL A 59 7.06 -10.75 -9.44
C VAL A 59 7.04 -10.87 -7.92
N GLY A 60 7.34 -12.05 -7.38
CA GLY A 60 7.53 -12.24 -5.94
C GLY A 60 6.43 -11.60 -5.09
N GLY A 61 5.18 -11.91 -5.41
CA GLY A 61 4.05 -11.07 -5.06
C GLY A 61 2.88 -11.84 -4.47
N VAL A 62 1.97 -11.10 -3.84
CA VAL A 62 0.69 -11.67 -3.42
C VAL A 62 -0.27 -11.65 -4.59
N THR A 63 -0.70 -12.83 -5.05
CA THR A 63 -1.77 -12.95 -6.06
C THR A 63 -2.85 -13.89 -5.53
N PRO A 64 -4.10 -13.42 -5.33
CA PRO A 64 -5.18 -14.27 -4.86
C PRO A 64 -5.35 -15.52 -5.72
N GLY A 65 -5.31 -16.70 -5.09
CA GLY A 65 -5.52 -17.99 -5.76
C GLY A 65 -4.34 -18.51 -6.59
N LYS A 66 -3.17 -17.85 -6.57
CA LYS A 66 -1.95 -18.34 -7.23
C LYS A 66 -0.84 -18.57 -6.21
N SER A 67 -0.16 -19.70 -6.35
CA SER A 67 1.09 -20.00 -5.65
C SER A 67 2.12 -20.47 -6.69
N GLY A 68 3.37 -20.09 -6.51
CA GLY A 68 4.42 -20.41 -7.48
C GLY A 68 5.66 -19.55 -7.30
N GLU A 69 6.46 -19.45 -8.35
CA GLU A 69 7.69 -18.66 -8.38
C GLU A 69 7.69 -17.79 -9.63
N HIS A 70 8.24 -16.58 -9.53
CA HIS A 70 8.42 -15.71 -10.69
C HIS A 70 9.61 -14.77 -10.46
N LEU A 71 10.47 -14.68 -11.47
CA LEU A 71 11.76 -13.98 -11.39
C LEU A 71 12.60 -14.38 -10.16
N GLY A 72 12.56 -15.65 -9.77
CA GLY A 72 13.33 -16.14 -8.62
C GLY A 72 12.71 -15.84 -7.25
N LEU A 73 11.49 -15.32 -7.20
CA LEU A 73 10.82 -14.90 -5.97
C LEU A 73 9.49 -15.62 -5.75
N PRO A 74 9.12 -15.94 -4.49
CA PRO A 74 7.91 -16.67 -4.17
C PRO A 74 6.66 -15.82 -4.43
N VAL A 75 5.69 -16.42 -5.12
CA VAL A 75 4.33 -15.90 -5.25
C VAL A 75 3.48 -16.59 -4.20
N LEU A 76 2.98 -15.82 -3.24
CA LEU A 76 2.24 -16.34 -2.09
C LEU A 76 0.78 -15.89 -2.14
N PRO A 77 -0.18 -16.70 -1.66
CA PRO A 77 -1.55 -16.25 -1.49
C PRO A 77 -1.69 -15.25 -0.32
N THR A 78 -0.80 -15.31 0.68
CA THR A 78 -0.71 -14.35 1.80
C THR A 78 0.76 -14.11 2.14
N ALA A 79 1.22 -12.85 2.16
CA ALA A 79 2.65 -12.53 2.39
C ALA A 79 3.02 -12.25 3.84
N MET A 80 2.06 -11.87 4.70
CA MET A 80 2.39 -11.35 6.03
C MET A 80 2.99 -12.38 6.98
N GLU A 81 2.45 -13.59 7.01
CA GLU A 81 2.88 -14.61 7.97
C GLU A 81 4.29 -15.13 7.68
N GLN A 82 4.69 -15.19 6.40
CA GLN A 82 5.94 -15.80 5.97
C GLN A 82 7.05 -14.79 5.71
N LEU A 83 6.75 -13.64 5.08
CA LEU A 83 7.77 -12.71 4.61
C LEU A 83 7.99 -11.51 5.54
N LYS A 84 6.99 -11.17 6.36
CA LYS A 84 6.98 -10.00 7.26
C LYS A 84 7.54 -8.75 6.56
N PRO A 85 6.95 -8.31 5.44
CA PRO A 85 7.48 -7.24 4.62
C PRO A 85 7.58 -5.91 5.38
N ASP A 86 8.58 -5.11 5.03
CA ASP A 86 8.73 -3.75 5.54
C ASP A 86 7.95 -2.75 4.67
N ALA A 87 7.72 -3.10 3.40
CA ALA A 87 6.92 -2.31 2.47
C ALA A 87 6.17 -3.16 1.43
N THR A 88 5.11 -2.61 0.86
CA THR A 88 4.38 -3.17 -0.28
C THR A 88 4.19 -2.13 -1.39
N GLY A 89 4.32 -2.56 -2.65
CA GLY A 89 3.94 -1.77 -3.82
C GLY A 89 2.68 -2.34 -4.49
N ILE A 90 1.67 -1.50 -4.69
CA ILE A 90 0.35 -1.86 -5.23
C ILE A 90 0.27 -1.37 -6.68
N TYR A 91 0.24 -2.33 -7.60
CA TYR A 91 0.22 -2.13 -9.06
C TYR A 91 -0.99 -2.78 -9.74
N VAL A 92 -2.10 -2.87 -9.01
CA VAL A 92 -3.38 -3.35 -9.55
C VAL A 92 -4.14 -2.22 -10.24
N ALA A 93 -5.18 -2.55 -11.00
CA ALA A 93 -6.05 -1.56 -11.63
C ALA A 93 -6.81 -0.70 -10.59
N ALA A 94 -7.25 0.49 -10.99
CA ALA A 94 -7.90 1.48 -10.12
C ALA A 94 -9.06 0.91 -9.28
N HIS A 95 -9.90 0.06 -9.87
CA HIS A 95 -11.05 -0.56 -9.18
C HIS A 95 -10.65 -1.62 -8.14
N GLN A 96 -9.42 -2.14 -8.21
CA GLN A 96 -8.88 -3.15 -7.29
C GLN A 96 -8.01 -2.52 -6.19
N ALA A 97 -7.45 -1.34 -6.47
CA ALA A 97 -6.49 -0.69 -5.58
C ALA A 97 -7.02 -0.40 -4.17
N PRO A 98 -8.29 0.05 -3.96
CA PRO A 98 -8.80 0.26 -2.61
C PRO A 98 -8.78 -1.00 -1.74
N GLY A 99 -9.21 -2.14 -2.29
CA GLY A 99 -9.20 -3.42 -1.59
C GLY A 99 -7.79 -3.88 -1.24
N ALA A 100 -6.83 -3.70 -2.15
CA ALA A 100 -5.43 -4.04 -1.91
C ALA A 100 -4.79 -3.15 -0.82
N ILE A 101 -5.11 -1.85 -0.82
CA ILE A 101 -4.63 -0.92 0.22
C ILE A 101 -5.19 -1.33 1.59
N GLU A 102 -6.49 -1.63 1.66
CA GLU A 102 -7.15 -2.05 2.90
C GLU A 102 -6.58 -3.37 3.44
N GLU A 103 -6.36 -4.35 2.56
CA GLU A 103 -5.69 -5.61 2.91
C GLU A 103 -4.29 -5.35 3.48
N ALA A 104 -3.52 -4.45 2.88
CA ALA A 104 -2.19 -4.09 3.35
C ALA A 104 -2.19 -3.34 4.70
N ILE A 105 -3.23 -2.54 4.97
CA ILE A 105 -3.41 -1.87 6.27
C ILE A 105 -3.81 -2.89 7.34
N GLU A 106 -4.76 -3.79 7.04
CA GLU A 106 -5.18 -4.87 7.95
C GLU A 106 -4.01 -5.80 8.30
N ALA A 107 -3.15 -6.04 7.32
CA ALA A 107 -1.88 -6.73 7.46
C ALA A 107 -0.82 -5.97 8.29
N GLU A 108 -1.04 -4.71 8.66
CA GLU A 108 -0.06 -3.84 9.32
C GLU A 108 1.27 -3.68 8.55
N VAL A 109 1.23 -3.68 7.21
CA VAL A 109 2.45 -3.41 6.41
C VAL A 109 2.93 -1.97 6.69
N PRO A 110 4.19 -1.75 7.12
CA PRO A 110 4.62 -0.42 7.56
C PRO A 110 4.53 0.66 6.48
N LEU A 111 4.92 0.34 5.24
CA LEU A 111 4.85 1.26 4.11
C LEU A 111 4.06 0.66 2.95
N ILE A 112 3.06 1.38 2.47
CA ILE A 112 2.21 1.01 1.35
C ILE A 112 2.40 2.05 0.26
N VAL A 113 2.74 1.61 -0.95
CA VAL A 113 2.95 2.50 -2.10
C VAL A 113 1.97 2.13 -3.19
N ALA A 114 0.98 2.97 -3.44
CA ALA A 114 -0.04 2.73 -4.45
C ALA A 114 0.16 3.65 -5.65
N VAL A 115 0.27 3.05 -6.85
CA VAL A 115 0.55 3.82 -8.07
C VAL A 115 -0.68 4.06 -8.94
N ALA A 116 -1.78 3.35 -8.69
CA ALA A 116 -2.98 3.42 -9.52
C ALA A 116 -3.57 4.84 -9.54
N GLU A 117 -3.96 5.29 -10.73
CA GLU A 117 -4.65 6.55 -10.95
C GLU A 117 -6.17 6.34 -11.04
N HIS A 118 -6.94 7.42 -11.02
CA HIS A 118 -8.40 7.40 -11.18
C HIS A 118 -9.17 6.54 -10.15
N ILE A 119 -8.61 6.37 -8.95
CA ILE A 119 -9.35 5.78 -7.83
C ILE A 119 -10.47 6.76 -7.42
N PRO A 120 -11.72 6.29 -7.24
CA PRO A 120 -12.81 7.14 -6.76
C PRO A 120 -12.45 7.85 -5.45
N ILE A 121 -12.71 9.15 -5.38
CA ILE A 121 -12.38 9.98 -4.21
C ILE A 121 -13.02 9.43 -2.94
N HIS A 122 -14.24 8.88 -3.03
CA HIS A 122 -14.93 8.27 -1.89
C HIS A 122 -14.13 7.11 -1.27
N ASP A 123 -13.48 6.28 -2.09
CA ASP A 123 -12.65 5.19 -1.59
C ASP A 123 -11.37 5.73 -0.92
N MET A 124 -10.75 6.75 -1.49
CA MET A 124 -9.58 7.40 -0.89
C MET A 124 -9.91 8.08 0.45
N LEU A 125 -11.08 8.72 0.58
CA LEU A 125 -11.54 9.29 1.84
C LEU A 125 -11.75 8.20 2.91
N ARG A 126 -12.33 7.06 2.52
CA ARG A 126 -12.48 5.91 3.42
C ARG A 126 -11.12 5.40 3.90
N ILE A 127 -10.16 5.23 2.98
CA ILE A 127 -8.79 4.80 3.30
C ILE A 127 -8.09 5.78 4.25
N HIS A 128 -8.20 7.09 4.00
CA HIS A 128 -7.63 8.10 4.90
C HIS A 128 -8.21 7.99 6.31
N ASN A 129 -9.53 7.83 6.45
CA ASN A 129 -10.16 7.62 7.76
C ASN A 129 -9.64 6.35 8.45
N ILE A 130 -9.40 5.26 7.70
CA ILE A 130 -8.82 4.03 8.27
C ILE A 130 -7.39 4.32 8.75
N LEU A 131 -6.58 5.00 7.94
CA LEU A 131 -5.19 5.32 8.28
C LEU A 131 -5.08 6.16 9.57
N ASP A 132 -6.01 7.09 9.79
CA ASP A 132 -6.03 7.94 10.98
C ASP A 132 -6.39 7.19 12.28
N THR A 133 -6.95 5.99 12.17
CA THR A 133 -7.31 5.17 13.35
C THR A 133 -6.17 4.31 13.89
N GLN A 134 -5.04 4.25 13.17
CA GLN A 134 -3.92 3.34 13.43
C GLN A 134 -2.56 4.08 13.40
N SER A 135 -1.48 3.41 13.85
CA SER A 135 -0.11 3.98 13.93
C SER A 135 0.99 3.05 13.38
N LYS A 136 0.60 2.09 12.53
CA LYS A 136 1.44 1.05 11.93
C LYS A 136 1.80 1.31 10.48
N SER A 137 0.82 1.65 9.65
CA SER A 137 0.95 1.73 8.19
C SER A 137 0.95 3.17 7.70
N ARG A 138 1.79 3.47 6.71
CA ARG A 138 1.80 4.75 5.98
C ARG A 138 1.54 4.50 4.50
N LEU A 139 0.67 5.31 3.91
CA LEU A 139 0.38 5.28 2.48
C LEU A 139 1.15 6.39 1.74
N VAL A 140 1.84 6.01 0.66
CA VAL A 140 2.36 6.90 -0.38
C VAL A 140 1.53 6.69 -1.65
N GLY A 141 0.90 7.76 -2.11
CA GLY A 141 -0.11 7.72 -3.17
C GLY A 141 -1.54 7.76 -2.60
N ALA A 142 -2.56 7.27 -3.31
CA ALA A 142 -2.51 6.77 -4.68
C ALA A 142 -2.14 7.85 -5.71
N ASN A 143 -2.13 7.52 -7.01
CA ASN A 143 -1.74 8.45 -8.07
C ASN A 143 -0.36 9.10 -7.82
N ALA A 144 0.62 8.27 -7.47
CA ALA A 144 2.01 8.70 -7.28
C ALA A 144 2.94 7.77 -8.07
N PRO A 145 4.06 8.28 -8.63
CA PRO A 145 5.01 7.43 -9.31
C PRO A 145 5.77 6.50 -8.34
N GLY A 146 5.68 6.79 -7.03
CA GLY A 146 6.19 5.96 -5.94
C GLY A 146 7.16 6.71 -5.01
N ILE A 147 8.06 5.95 -4.38
CA ILE A 147 9.12 6.44 -3.50
C ILE A 147 10.48 5.84 -3.90
N ILE A 148 11.54 6.64 -3.81
CA ILE A 148 12.90 6.23 -4.16
C ILE A 148 13.90 6.75 -3.12
N SER A 149 14.85 5.89 -2.75
CA SER A 149 16.02 6.23 -1.94
C SER A 149 17.26 5.92 -2.75
N ALA A 150 17.86 6.96 -3.34
CA ALA A 150 19.10 6.82 -4.12
C ALA A 150 20.27 6.37 -3.23
N ILE A 151 20.36 6.90 -2.00
CA ILE A 151 21.36 6.47 -1.00
C ILE A 151 21.14 5.00 -0.62
N GLY A 152 19.88 4.63 -0.35
CA GLY A 152 19.52 3.29 0.07
C GLY A 152 19.45 2.28 -1.07
N LYS A 153 19.67 2.68 -2.33
CA LYS A 153 19.51 1.84 -3.52
C LYS A 153 18.18 1.07 -3.54
N CYS A 154 17.10 1.72 -3.11
CA CYS A 154 15.77 1.13 -3.02
C CYS A 154 14.76 1.99 -3.77
N ARG A 155 13.90 1.36 -4.58
CA ARG A 155 12.82 2.02 -5.32
C ARG A 155 11.56 1.18 -5.20
N ILE A 156 10.46 1.83 -4.84
CA ILE A 156 9.12 1.25 -4.88
C ILE A 156 8.28 2.20 -5.73
N GLY A 157 8.08 1.84 -6.99
CA GLY A 157 7.44 2.68 -7.98
C GLY A 157 8.06 2.49 -9.36
N PHE A 158 7.69 3.37 -10.27
CA PHE A 158 8.15 3.36 -11.66
C PHE A 158 8.99 4.58 -12.03
N GLN A 159 9.54 5.33 -11.05
CA GLN A 159 10.38 6.50 -11.33
C GLN A 159 11.63 6.11 -12.15
N PRO A 160 12.03 6.91 -13.15
CA PRO A 160 13.26 6.67 -13.91
C PRO A 160 14.50 6.84 -13.01
N LEU A 161 15.33 5.79 -12.91
CA LEU A 161 16.47 5.77 -11.97
C LEU A 161 17.56 6.80 -12.31
N SER A 162 17.76 7.10 -13.59
CA SER A 162 18.79 8.03 -14.08
C SER A 162 18.58 9.48 -13.64
N CYS A 163 17.39 9.84 -13.15
CA CYS A 163 17.09 11.18 -12.67
C CYS A 163 17.55 11.44 -11.22
N PHE A 164 17.95 10.40 -10.48
CA PHE A 164 18.24 10.50 -9.05
C PHE A 164 19.71 10.17 -8.74
N THR A 165 20.36 11.04 -7.97
CA THR A 165 21.73 10.83 -7.47
C THR A 165 21.72 10.83 -5.94
N PRO A 166 22.50 9.97 -5.26
CA PRO A 166 22.64 10.02 -3.81
C PRO A 166 23.09 11.41 -3.34
N GLY A 167 22.42 11.94 -2.32
CA GLY A 167 22.70 13.28 -1.79
C GLY A 167 22.00 13.52 -0.47
N ARG A 168 22.05 14.76 0.03
CA ARG A 168 21.50 15.14 1.34
C ARG A 168 20.10 15.75 1.25
N ILE A 169 19.55 15.87 0.04
CA ILE A 169 18.27 16.53 -0.25
C ILE A 169 17.19 15.47 -0.42
N GLY A 170 16.09 15.62 0.33
CA GLY A 170 14.85 14.85 0.14
C GLY A 170 13.81 15.69 -0.60
N ILE A 171 13.07 15.07 -1.51
CA ILE A 171 12.06 15.75 -2.33
C ILE A 171 10.71 15.08 -2.13
N VAL A 172 9.68 15.92 -1.93
CA VAL A 172 8.28 15.51 -1.86
C VAL A 172 7.53 16.34 -2.87
N ALA A 173 6.88 15.69 -3.82
CA ALA A 173 6.12 16.34 -4.87
C ALA A 173 4.87 15.54 -5.21
N LYS A 174 3.79 16.25 -5.54
CA LYS A 174 2.52 15.65 -5.97
C LYS A 174 2.52 15.26 -7.45
N SER A 175 3.27 15.99 -8.28
CA SER A 175 3.41 15.71 -9.71
C SER A 175 4.60 14.78 -9.94
N GLY A 176 4.36 13.70 -10.68
CA GLY A 176 5.41 12.74 -11.00
C GLY A 176 6.53 13.37 -11.82
N THR A 177 6.22 13.95 -12.99
CA THR A 177 7.24 14.51 -13.90
C THR A 177 8.04 15.63 -13.26
N LEU A 178 7.37 16.54 -12.56
CA LEU A 178 8.04 17.62 -11.83
C LEU A 178 8.99 17.09 -10.74
N SER A 179 8.76 15.88 -10.21
CA SER A 179 9.64 15.26 -9.20
C SER A 179 11.03 14.90 -9.75
N TYR A 180 11.19 14.79 -11.07
CA TYR A 180 12.45 14.37 -11.72
C TYR A 180 12.85 15.23 -12.93
N GLU A 181 12.14 16.33 -13.19
CA GLU A 181 12.50 17.32 -14.24
C GLU A 181 13.79 18.07 -13.91
N GLY A 182 14.05 18.32 -12.62
CA GLY A 182 15.41 18.60 -12.21
C GLY A 182 16.18 17.30 -12.32
N LYS A 183 17.23 17.23 -13.15
CA LYS A 183 18.45 16.55 -12.67
C LYS A 183 18.65 17.15 -11.29
N ILE A 184 18.38 16.41 -10.22
CA ILE A 184 18.56 16.96 -8.87
C ILE A 184 20.06 16.92 -8.66
N VAL A 185 20.68 17.96 -9.23
CA VAL A 185 22.07 18.33 -9.20
C VAL A 185 22.36 18.66 -7.74
N GLY A 186 22.77 17.64 -7.00
CA GLY A 186 23.95 17.84 -6.18
C GLY A 186 25.16 17.69 -7.10
N GLU A 187 25.44 18.71 -7.93
CA GLU A 187 26.84 18.97 -8.28
C GLU A 187 27.49 19.25 -6.94
N ALA A 188 28.14 18.24 -6.39
CA ALA A 188 29.34 18.51 -5.64
C ALA A 188 30.31 19.08 -6.67
N ASP A 189 30.38 20.41 -6.73
CA ASP A 189 31.59 21.08 -7.18
C ASP A 189 32.76 20.42 -6.44
N GLY A 190 33.66 19.78 -7.21
CA GLY A 190 34.92 19.24 -6.74
C GLY A 190 34.82 17.87 -6.06
N LEU A 191 35.38 16.85 -6.74
CA LEU A 191 36.55 16.10 -6.29
C LEU A 191 37.04 15.26 -7.49
N GLU A 192 38.34 15.32 -7.71
CA GLU A 192 39.13 14.74 -8.81
C GLU A 192 38.87 13.25 -9.10
#